data_AF-A0A957CNQ0-F1
#
_entry.id   AF-A0A957CNQ0-F1
#
_cell.length_a   1.000
_cell.length_b   1.000
_cell.length_c   1.000
_cell.angle_alpha   90.00
_cell.angle_beta   90.00
_cell.angle_gamma   90.00
#
_symmetry.space_group_name_H-M   'P 1'
#
loop_
_entity.id
_entity.type
_entity.pdbx_description
1 polymer ?
#
loop_
_entity_poly.entity_id
_entity_poly.type
_entity_poly.pdbx_seq_one_letter_code
_entity_poly.pdbx_strand_id
1 'polypeptide(L)'
;MSEQEWTKEQEAEAQKTLDLLNRVNGDHYLPEEEAKVRKILSQVPEGAVIFADLVRLNRDVLVEKIIKGKSSQIALEIQIKQMQTELGYKDSSLLERMVIDNIIDSWLHLQHVQHYLNYWLNRTGSGWDAAAYWEKRMDTAQRRFLRACTALTRIRKMQVTAVQVNISRQQVNQIVTK
;
A
#
# COMPACT_ATOMS: atom_id res chain seq x y z
N MET A 1 9.73 -13.88 16.16
CA MET A 1 8.50 -13.12 16.47
C MET A 1 7.72 -13.98 17.44
N SER A 2 7.53 -13.55 18.69
CA SER A 2 6.74 -14.33 19.63
C SER A 2 5.27 -14.23 19.24
N GLU A 3 4.61 -15.36 19.01
CA GLU A 3 3.14 -15.43 19.06
C GLU A 3 2.75 -15.00 20.47
N GLN A 4 2.24 -13.78 20.60
CA GLN A 4 1.67 -13.32 21.85
C GLN A 4 0.33 -14.05 21.96
N GLU A 5 0.22 -14.99 22.90
CA GLU A 5 -1.03 -15.72 23.15
C GLU A 5 -2.07 -14.76 23.71
N TRP A 6 -3.23 -14.68 23.06
CA TRP A 6 -4.32 -13.82 23.49
C TRP A 6 -5.06 -14.50 24.64
N THR A 7 -5.49 -13.71 25.61
CA THR A 7 -6.39 -14.22 26.65
C THR A 7 -7.79 -14.45 26.07
N LYS A 8 -8.55 -15.40 26.65
CA LYS A 8 -9.94 -15.67 26.25
C LYS A 8 -10.83 -14.43 26.29
N GLU A 9 -10.54 -13.49 27.19
CA GLU A 9 -11.26 -12.24 27.33
C GLU A 9 -10.94 -11.27 26.17
N GLN A 10 -9.68 -11.19 25.75
CA GLN A 10 -9.26 -10.43 24.57
C GLN A 10 -9.84 -11.01 23.27
N GLU A 11 -9.90 -12.33 23.15
CA GLU A 11 -10.52 -13.01 22.00
C GLU A 11 -12.02 -12.72 21.93
N ALA A 12 -12.73 -12.82 23.06
CA ALA A 12 -14.16 -12.52 23.12
C ALA A 12 -14.46 -11.05 22.78
N GLU A 13 -13.61 -10.12 23.22
CA GLU A 13 -13.78 -8.70 22.92
C GLU A 13 -13.47 -8.37 21.46
N ALA A 14 -12.46 -9.02 20.88
CA ALA A 14 -12.16 -8.89 19.45
C ALA A 14 -13.30 -9.44 18.58
N GLN A 15 -13.89 -10.58 18.96
CA GLN A 15 -15.03 -11.16 18.25
C GLN A 15 -16.24 -10.23 18.30
N LYS A 16 -16.58 -9.66 19.46
CA LYS A 16 -17.66 -8.67 19.58
C LYS A 16 -17.42 -7.44 18.70
N THR A 17 -16.17 -7.00 18.62
CA THR A 17 -15.77 -5.87 17.78
C THR A 17 -15.97 -6.19 16.30
N LEU A 18 -15.55 -7.38 15.85
CA LEU A 18 -15.78 -7.85 14.48
C LEU A 18 -17.27 -7.97 14.15
N ASP A 19 -18.09 -8.51 15.06
CA ASP A 19 -19.53 -8.65 14.87
C ASP A 19 -20.24 -7.30 14.78
N LEU A 20 -19.79 -6.30 15.55
CA LEU A 20 -20.28 -4.92 15.45
C LEU A 20 -19.90 -4.30 14.10
N LEU A 21 -18.64 -4.45 13.68
CA LEU A 21 -18.15 -3.93 12.40
C LEU A 21 -18.93 -4.55 11.22
N ASN A 22 -19.18 -5.86 11.25
CA ASN A 22 -19.94 -6.55 10.22
C ASN A 22 -21.41 -6.10 10.15
N ARG A 23 -22.04 -5.82 11.29
CA ARG A 23 -23.41 -5.28 11.32
C ARG A 23 -23.49 -3.87 10.74
N VAL A 24 -22.55 -3.00 11.10
CA VAL A 24 -22.49 -1.63 10.55
C VAL A 24 -22.16 -1.61 9.06
N ASN A 25 -21.46 -2.63 8.55
CA ASN A 25 -21.20 -2.79 7.11
C ASN A 25 -22.43 -3.26 6.30
N GLY A 26 -23.51 -3.69 6.95
CA GLY A 26 -24.77 -4.04 6.30
C GLY A 26 -25.69 -2.83 6.09
N ASP A 27 -26.78 -3.02 5.34
CA ASP A 27 -27.72 -1.92 5.01
C ASP A 27 -28.66 -1.53 6.17
N HIS A 28 -28.60 -2.25 7.30
CA HIS A 28 -29.49 -2.09 8.45
C HIS A 28 -28.70 -2.10 9.75
N TYR A 29 -28.24 -0.92 10.19
CA TYR A 29 -27.61 -0.71 11.49
C TYR A 29 -28.26 0.44 12.25
N LEU A 30 -28.09 0.47 13.57
CA LEU A 30 -28.60 1.55 14.42
C LEU A 30 -27.57 2.70 14.50
N PRO A 31 -27.97 3.98 14.51
CA PRO A 31 -27.02 5.11 14.62
C PRO A 31 -26.07 5.04 15.83
N GLU A 32 -26.52 4.44 16.92
CA GLU A 32 -25.72 4.17 18.12
C GLU A 32 -24.59 3.14 17.91
N GLU A 33 -24.74 2.23 16.94
CA GLU A 33 -23.70 1.27 16.54
C GLU A 33 -22.61 1.96 15.74
N GLU A 34 -22.95 2.91 14.86
CA GLU A 34 -21.97 3.77 14.17
C GLU A 34 -21.15 4.58 15.18
N ALA A 35 -21.80 5.18 16.18
CA ALA A 35 -21.12 5.93 17.23
C ALA A 35 -20.14 5.05 18.04
N LYS A 36 -20.51 3.78 18.29
CA LYS A 36 -19.62 2.79 18.94
C LYS A 36 -18.44 2.43 18.06
N VAL A 37 -18.65 2.16 16.77
CA VAL A 37 -17.57 1.90 15.81
C VAL A 37 -16.61 3.09 15.73
N ARG A 38 -17.13 4.31 15.63
CA ARG A 38 -16.32 5.55 15.62
C ARG A 38 -15.47 5.67 16.88
N LYS A 39 -16.04 5.38 18.05
CA LYS A 39 -15.30 5.38 19.32
C LYS A 39 -14.18 4.33 19.32
N ILE A 40 -14.48 3.09 18.95
CA ILE A 40 -13.49 1.99 18.90
C ILE A 40 -12.35 2.34 17.94
N LEU A 41 -12.66 2.78 16.72
CA LEU A 41 -11.65 3.13 15.71
C LEU A 41 -10.83 4.36 16.09
N SER A 42 -11.40 5.31 16.85
CA SER A 42 -10.64 6.46 17.37
C SER A 42 -9.65 6.09 18.49
N GLN A 43 -9.90 4.98 19.19
CA GLN A 43 -9.04 4.49 20.28
C GLN A 43 -7.87 3.67 19.76
N VAL A 44 -7.98 3.12 18.54
CA VAL A 44 -6.91 2.36 17.88
C VAL A 44 -6.73 2.88 16.46
N PRO A 45 -6.05 4.04 16.27
CA PRO A 45 -5.85 4.64 14.96
C PRO A 45 -5.16 3.71 13.97
N GLU A 46 -4.24 2.84 14.41
CA GLU A 46 -3.64 1.83 13.51
C GLU A 46 -4.68 0.81 13.02
N GLY A 47 -5.65 0.45 13.87
CA GLY A 47 -6.75 -0.45 13.52
C GLY A 47 -7.69 0.14 12.47
N ALA A 48 -7.96 1.45 12.54
CA ALA A 48 -8.72 2.17 11.53
C ALA A 48 -8.02 2.18 10.16
N VAL A 49 -6.69 2.36 10.16
CA VAL A 49 -5.87 2.28 8.94
C VAL A 49 -5.94 0.87 8.34
N ILE A 50 -5.83 -0.18 9.16
CA ILE A 50 -5.91 -1.57 8.69
C ILE A 50 -7.30 -1.89 8.12
N PHE A 51 -8.37 -1.43 8.77
CA PHE A 51 -9.75 -1.72 8.39
C PHE A 51 -10.21 -0.97 7.13
N ALA A 52 -9.69 0.24 6.92
CA ALA A 52 -9.98 1.07 5.77
C ALA A 52 -8.78 1.23 4.81
N ASP A 53 -7.86 0.24 4.80
CA ASP A 53 -6.73 0.23 3.87
C ASP A 53 -7.26 -0.03 2.45
N LEU A 54 -7.73 1.04 1.80
CA LEU A 54 -8.27 1.01 0.44
C LEU A 54 -7.22 0.52 -0.57
N VAL A 55 -5.94 0.72 -0.30
CA VAL A 55 -4.85 0.20 -1.13
C VAL A 55 -4.86 -1.33 -1.06
N ARG A 56 -4.88 -1.90 0.15
CA ARG A 56 -4.98 -3.35 0.35
C ARG A 56 -6.27 -3.94 -0.21
N LEU A 57 -7.41 -3.31 0.02
CA LEU A 57 -8.70 -3.79 -0.51
C LEU A 57 -8.72 -3.82 -2.04
N ASN A 58 -8.21 -2.77 -2.70
CA ASN A 58 -8.09 -2.74 -4.15
C ASN A 58 -7.11 -3.81 -4.66
N ARG A 59 -6.04 -4.07 -3.91
CA ARG A 59 -5.06 -5.11 -4.21
C ARG A 59 -5.68 -6.50 -4.17
N ASP A 60 -6.44 -6.81 -3.13
CA ASP A 60 -7.08 -8.12 -2.96
C ASP A 60 -8.07 -8.40 -4.11
N VAL A 61 -8.87 -7.40 -4.51
CA VAL A 61 -9.77 -7.50 -5.67
C VAL A 61 -8.98 -7.71 -6.98
N LEU A 62 -7.84 -7.05 -7.15
CA LEU A 62 -6.98 -7.25 -8.32
C LEU A 62 -6.37 -8.65 -8.34
N VAL A 63 -5.87 -9.15 -7.21
CA VAL A 63 -5.32 -10.51 -7.08
C VAL A 63 -6.36 -11.55 -7.47
N GLU A 64 -7.59 -11.42 -6.98
CA GLU A 64 -8.70 -12.31 -7.32
C GLU A 64 -9.04 -12.27 -8.83
N LYS A 65 -9.01 -11.07 -9.44
CA LYS A 65 -9.34 -10.88 -10.86
C LYS A 65 -8.24 -11.33 -11.82
N ILE A 66 -6.98 -11.22 -11.43
CA ILE A 66 -5.82 -11.63 -12.25
C ILE A 66 -5.64 -13.16 -12.17
N ILE A 67 -5.83 -13.74 -10.97
CA ILE A 67 -5.43 -15.11 -10.68
C ILE A 67 -6.62 -15.91 -10.12
N LYS A 68 -7.06 -16.92 -10.89
CA LYS A 68 -8.17 -17.80 -10.51
C LYS A 68 -7.79 -18.94 -9.54
N GLY A 69 -6.49 -19.23 -9.37
CA GLY A 69 -6.00 -20.34 -8.56
C GLY A 69 -5.49 -19.91 -7.18
N LYS A 70 -5.97 -20.54 -6.11
CA LYS A 70 -5.59 -20.18 -4.73
C LYS A 70 -4.08 -20.27 -4.46
N SER A 71 -3.40 -21.26 -5.04
CA SER A 71 -1.94 -21.40 -4.94
C SER A 71 -1.20 -20.21 -5.57
N SER A 72 -1.66 -19.75 -6.73
CA SER A 72 -1.10 -18.60 -7.42
C SER A 72 -1.43 -17.28 -6.72
N GLN A 73 -2.58 -17.16 -6.04
CA GLN A 73 -2.91 -16.02 -5.19
C GLN A 73 -1.93 -15.94 -3.99
N ILE A 74 -1.70 -17.06 -3.31
CA ILE A 74 -0.71 -17.15 -2.22
C ILE A 74 0.69 -16.78 -2.72
N ALA A 75 1.10 -17.28 -3.90
CA ALA A 75 2.39 -16.94 -4.49
C ALA A 75 2.51 -15.44 -4.77
N LEU A 76 1.45 -14.80 -5.26
CA LEU A 76 1.43 -13.35 -5.51
C LEU A 76 1.48 -12.55 -4.20
N GLU A 77 0.76 -12.97 -3.15
CA GLU A 77 0.86 -12.36 -1.82
C GLU A 77 2.27 -12.45 -1.24
N ILE A 78 2.95 -13.59 -1.40
CA ILE A 78 4.36 -13.77 -1.00
C ILE A 78 5.26 -12.83 -1.82
N GLN A 79 5.03 -12.73 -3.12
CA GLN A 79 5.80 -11.84 -4.00
C GLN A 79 5.65 -10.37 -3.59
N ILE A 80 4.43 -9.93 -3.27
CA ILE A 80 4.16 -8.57 -2.78
C ILE A 80 4.95 -8.30 -1.48
N LYS A 81 4.93 -9.23 -0.52
CA LYS A 81 5.69 -9.09 0.73
C LYS A 81 7.20 -9.07 0.49
N GLN A 82 7.68 -9.87 -0.45
CA GLN A 82 9.08 -9.88 -0.86
C GLN A 82 9.47 -8.52 -1.47
N MET A 83 8.66 -7.95 -2.35
CA MET A 83 8.89 -6.62 -2.92
C MET A 83 8.93 -5.54 -1.84
N GLN A 84 8.02 -5.58 -0.86
CA GLN A 84 8.06 -4.65 0.28
C GLN A 84 9.38 -4.77 1.06
N THR A 85 9.85 -6.00 1.27
CA THR A 85 11.10 -6.28 1.99
C THR A 85 12.31 -5.74 1.22
N GLU A 86 12.41 -6.04 -0.08
CA GLU A 86 13.49 -5.58 -0.95
C GLU A 86 13.52 -4.06 -1.11
N LEU A 87 12.35 -3.43 -1.08
CA LEU A 87 12.22 -1.98 -1.08
C LEU A 87 12.48 -1.35 0.29
N GLY A 88 12.76 -2.12 1.34
CA GLY A 88 13.10 -1.60 2.67
C GLY A 88 11.91 -1.01 3.42
N TYR A 89 10.69 -1.51 3.18
CA TYR A 89 9.44 -0.94 3.71
C TYR A 89 9.43 -0.78 5.24
N LYS A 90 9.95 -1.76 5.98
CA LYS A 90 9.94 -1.77 7.44
C LYS A 90 10.73 -0.60 8.05
N ASP A 91 11.88 -0.28 7.45
CA ASP A 91 12.81 0.73 7.95
C ASP A 91 12.58 2.11 7.29
N SER A 92 11.63 2.18 6.36
CA SER A 92 11.29 3.40 5.60
C SER A 92 10.43 4.37 6.41
N SER A 93 10.58 5.67 6.13
CA SER A 93 9.68 6.71 6.63
C SER A 93 8.24 6.50 6.14
N LEU A 94 7.25 7.16 6.77
CA LEU A 94 5.84 7.05 6.36
C LEU A 94 5.65 7.41 4.88
N LEU A 95 6.28 8.51 4.42
CA LEU A 95 6.19 8.95 3.03
C LEU A 95 6.80 7.93 2.07
N GLU A 96 7.95 7.34 2.42
CA GLU A 96 8.55 6.28 1.62
C GLU A 96 7.67 5.03 1.55
N ARG A 97 7.08 4.61 2.67
CA ARG A 97 6.13 3.48 2.70
C ARG A 97 4.96 3.70 1.76
N MET A 98 4.34 4.89 1.79
CA MET A 98 3.25 5.23 0.86
C MET A 98 3.68 5.15 -0.60
N VAL A 99 4.92 5.54 -0.93
CA VAL A 99 5.43 5.43 -2.30
C VAL A 99 5.77 3.98 -2.66
N ILE A 100 6.28 3.19 -1.73
CA ILE A 100 6.52 1.75 -1.92
C ILE A 100 5.19 1.02 -2.21
N ASP A 101 4.13 1.32 -1.47
CA ASP A 101 2.80 0.75 -1.74
C ASP A 101 2.30 1.14 -3.13
N ASN A 102 2.50 2.39 -3.55
CA ASN A 102 2.14 2.84 -4.89
C ASN A 102 2.98 2.14 -5.99
N ILE A 103 4.26 1.85 -5.74
CA ILE A 103 5.10 1.04 -6.66
C ILE A 103 4.49 -0.35 -6.83
N ILE A 104 4.11 -1.01 -5.73
CA ILE A 104 3.53 -2.35 -5.76
C ILE A 104 2.19 -2.35 -6.48
N ASP A 105 1.31 -1.39 -6.19
CA ASP A 105 -0.01 -1.31 -6.82
C ASP A 105 0.09 -1.03 -8.32
N SER A 106 0.96 -0.09 -8.71
CA SER A 106 1.18 0.24 -10.12
C SER A 106 1.84 -0.91 -10.88
N TRP A 107 2.71 -1.69 -10.22
CA TRP A 107 3.25 -2.93 -10.76
C TRP A 107 2.15 -3.99 -10.97
N LEU A 108 1.29 -4.23 -9.98
CA LEU A 108 0.17 -5.17 -10.11
C LEU A 108 -0.78 -4.77 -11.23
N HIS A 109 -1.09 -3.49 -11.35
CA HIS A 109 -1.92 -2.98 -12.45
C HIS A 109 -1.23 -3.22 -13.81
N LEU A 110 0.08 -2.99 -13.91
CA LEU A 110 0.84 -3.29 -15.12
C LEU A 110 0.77 -4.79 -15.48
N GLN A 111 0.98 -5.69 -14.50
CA GLN A 111 0.86 -7.14 -14.71
C GLN A 111 -0.55 -7.54 -15.18
N HIS A 112 -1.59 -6.98 -14.56
CA HIS A 112 -2.98 -7.20 -14.95
C HIS A 112 -3.24 -6.79 -16.40
N VAL A 113 -2.82 -5.58 -16.79
CA VAL A 113 -3.05 -5.08 -18.14
C VAL A 113 -2.27 -5.88 -19.18
N GLN A 114 -1.02 -6.27 -18.88
CA GLN A 114 -0.21 -7.13 -19.75
C GLN A 114 -0.87 -8.50 -19.94
N HIS A 115 -1.36 -9.11 -18.85
CA HIS A 115 -2.08 -10.38 -18.92
C HIS A 115 -3.31 -10.30 -19.83
N TYR A 116 -4.15 -9.28 -19.66
CA TYR A 116 -5.35 -9.11 -20.47
C TYR A 116 -5.05 -8.75 -21.92
N LEU A 117 -4.05 -7.90 -22.19
CA LEU A 117 -3.61 -7.62 -23.55
C LEU A 117 -3.22 -8.91 -24.27
N ASN A 118 -2.39 -9.74 -23.64
CA ASN A 118 -1.99 -11.03 -24.20
C ASN A 118 -3.18 -11.99 -24.38
N TYR A 119 -4.13 -12.00 -23.44
CA TYR A 119 -5.35 -12.79 -23.57
C TYR A 119 -6.16 -12.39 -24.82
N TRP A 120 -6.33 -11.09 -25.06
CA TRP A 120 -7.08 -10.58 -26.21
C TRP A 120 -6.34 -10.79 -27.53
N LEU A 121 -5.01 -10.61 -27.56
CA LEU A 121 -4.21 -10.86 -28.76
C LEU A 121 -4.24 -12.33 -29.21
N ASN A 122 -4.32 -13.27 -28.27
CA ASN A 122 -4.32 -14.71 -28.56
C ASN A 122 -5.72 -15.30 -28.79
N ARG A 123 -6.80 -14.53 -28.62
CA ARG A 123 -8.16 -15.01 -28.81
C ARG A 123 -8.59 -14.81 -30.27
N THR A 124 -9.07 -15.88 -30.89
CA THR A 124 -9.61 -15.83 -32.26
C THR A 124 -10.89 -14.99 -32.27
N GLY A 125 -10.99 -14.06 -33.23
CA GLY A 125 -12.15 -13.17 -33.36
C GLY A 125 -12.16 -11.96 -32.42
N SER A 126 -11.06 -11.67 -31.71
CA SER A 126 -10.90 -10.41 -30.97
C SER A 126 -10.99 -9.22 -31.93
N GLY A 127 -11.91 -8.30 -31.68
CA GLY A 127 -11.96 -7.03 -32.40
C GLY A 127 -10.68 -6.22 -32.13
N TRP A 128 -10.11 -5.65 -33.19
CA TRP A 128 -8.92 -4.78 -33.13
C TRP A 128 -9.06 -3.66 -32.09
N ASP A 129 -10.28 -3.19 -31.84
CA ASP A 129 -10.59 -2.14 -30.86
C ASP A 129 -10.26 -2.56 -29.42
N ALA A 130 -10.44 -3.84 -29.06
CA ALA A 130 -10.12 -4.33 -27.72
C ALA A 130 -8.60 -4.37 -27.50
N ALA A 131 -7.83 -4.82 -28.49
CA ALA A 131 -6.37 -4.82 -28.42
C ALA A 131 -5.83 -3.39 -28.29
N ALA A 132 -6.28 -2.46 -29.13
CA ALA A 132 -5.88 -1.06 -29.08
C ALA A 132 -6.23 -0.38 -27.73
N TYR A 133 -7.39 -0.71 -27.15
CA TYR A 133 -7.77 -0.24 -25.82
C TYR A 133 -6.77 -0.72 -24.74
N TRP A 134 -6.42 -2.01 -24.75
CA TRP A 134 -5.50 -2.58 -23.76
C TRP A 134 -4.06 -2.10 -23.94
N GLU A 135 -3.60 -1.87 -25.16
CA GLU A 135 -2.29 -1.24 -25.44
C GLU A 135 -2.19 0.16 -24.84
N LYS A 136 -3.18 1.03 -25.11
CA LYS A 136 -3.23 2.38 -24.51
C LYS A 136 -3.25 2.34 -22.98
N ARG A 137 -3.95 1.34 -22.43
CA ARG A 137 -4.01 1.13 -20.98
C ARG A 137 -2.67 0.65 -20.44
N MET A 138 -1.91 -0.15 -21.21
CA MET A 138 -0.57 -0.63 -20.87
C MET A 138 0.41 0.54 -20.75
N ASP A 139 0.44 1.44 -21.73
CA ASP A 139 1.29 2.64 -21.69
C ASP A 139 1.02 3.50 -20.46
N THR A 140 -0.25 3.61 -20.07
CA THR A 140 -0.64 4.39 -18.89
C THR A 140 -0.22 3.69 -17.59
N ALA A 141 -0.37 2.37 -17.50
CA ALA A 141 0.08 1.59 -16.35
C ALA A 141 1.62 1.65 -16.20
N GLN A 142 2.36 1.46 -17.30
CA GLN A 142 3.81 1.52 -17.31
C GLN A 142 4.33 2.91 -16.89
N ARG A 143 3.73 4.00 -17.42
CA ARG A 143 4.09 5.37 -16.99
C ARG A 143 3.85 5.60 -15.51
N ARG A 144 2.75 5.10 -14.94
CA ARG A 144 2.46 5.22 -13.51
C ARG A 144 3.49 4.48 -12.66
N PHE A 145 3.84 3.26 -13.06
CA PHE A 145 4.87 2.46 -12.41
C PHE A 145 6.23 3.16 -12.40
N LEU A 146 6.70 3.63 -13.56
CA LEU A 146 7.98 4.34 -13.67
C LEU A 146 8.00 5.64 -12.86
N ARG A 147 6.88 6.37 -12.80
CA ARG A 147 6.74 7.57 -11.97
C ARG A 147 6.85 7.26 -10.48
N ALA A 148 6.23 6.17 -10.01
CA ALA A 148 6.31 5.74 -8.62
C ALA A 148 7.76 5.37 -8.24
N CYS A 149 8.45 4.60 -9.10
CA CYS A 149 9.87 4.30 -8.90
C CYS A 149 10.74 5.57 -8.83
N THR A 150 10.51 6.51 -9.75
CA THR A 150 11.24 7.79 -9.77
C THR A 150 10.97 8.62 -8.51
N ALA A 151 9.73 8.61 -8.01
CA ALA A 151 9.35 9.32 -6.79
C ALA A 151 10.11 8.78 -5.57
N LEU A 152 10.23 7.46 -5.43
CA LEU A 152 10.99 6.84 -4.33
C LEU A 152 12.46 7.26 -4.38
N THR A 153 13.07 7.24 -5.58
CA THR A 153 14.46 7.69 -5.75
C THR A 153 14.64 9.16 -5.36
N ARG A 154 13.68 10.03 -5.72
CA ARG A 154 13.73 11.45 -5.37
C ARG A 154 13.62 11.68 -3.86
N ILE A 155 12.70 10.99 -3.19
CA ILE A 155 12.53 11.07 -1.73
C ILE A 155 13.81 10.65 -1.02
N ARG A 156 14.39 9.50 -1.39
CA ARG A 156 15.63 9.01 -0.81
C ARG A 156 16.80 9.97 -1.02
N LYS A 157 16.91 10.56 -2.21
CA LYS A 157 17.94 11.58 -2.47
C LYS A 157 17.79 12.82 -1.59
N MET A 158 16.57 13.31 -1.39
CA MET A 158 16.31 14.47 -0.53
C MET A 158 16.69 14.20 0.94
N GLN A 159 16.42 12.99 1.45
CA GLN A 159 16.78 12.61 2.81
C GLN A 159 18.30 12.57 3.04
N VAL A 160 19.07 12.11 2.04
CA VAL A 160 20.55 12.08 2.11
C VAL A 160 21.13 13.50 2.13
N THR A 161 20.54 14.45 1.41
CA THR A 161 21.02 15.84 1.35
C THR A 161 20.68 16.67 2.60
N ALA A 162 19.69 16.24 3.39
CA ALA A 162 19.22 16.97 4.58
C ALA A 162 20.13 16.83 5.83
N VAL A 163 21.28 16.15 5.74
CA VAL A 163 22.28 16.13 6.82
C VAL A 163 22.97 17.50 6.90
N GLN A 164 22.34 18.44 7.59
CA GLN A 164 22.89 19.76 7.84
C GLN A 164 23.94 19.67 8.96
N VAL A 165 25.23 19.64 8.58
CA VAL A 165 26.33 19.73 9.55
C VAL A 165 26.38 21.16 10.09
N ASN A 166 25.84 21.37 11.30
CA ASN A 166 26.01 22.63 12.02
C ASN A 166 27.47 22.78 12.47
N ILE A 167 28.29 23.47 11.68
CA ILE A 167 29.63 23.94 12.09
C ILE A 167 29.45 25.32 12.74
N SER A 168 28.91 25.37 13.95
CA SER A 168 28.74 26.63 14.70
C SER A 168 29.46 26.57 16.05
N ARG A 169 30.80 26.42 16.01
CA ARG A 169 31.69 26.52 17.20
C ARG A 169 33.07 27.16 16.94
N GLN A 170 33.23 28.00 15.92
CA GLN A 170 34.44 28.83 15.81
C GLN A 170 34.07 30.30 15.65
N GLN A 171 34.08 31.01 16.78
CA GLN A 171 34.08 32.46 16.83
C GLN A 171 35.51 32.87 17.18
N VAL A 172 36.25 33.41 16.20
CA VAL A 172 37.57 33.99 16.43
C VAL A 172 37.38 35.50 16.59
N ASN A 173 37.48 36.00 17.82
CA ASN A 173 37.57 37.44 18.07
C ASN A 173 39.01 37.89 17.77
N GLN A 174 39.22 38.66 16.70
CA GLN A 174 40.43 39.47 16.55
C GLN A 174 40.15 40.88 17.08
N ILE A 175 40.81 41.21 18.19
CA ILE A 175 40.97 42.60 18.64
C ILE A 175 42.10 43.19 17.81
N VAL A 176 41.79 44.15 16.95
CA VAL A 176 42.81 44.95 16.27
C VAL A 176 43.15 46.11 17.19
N THR A 177 44.27 46.01 17.90
CA THR A 177 44.88 47.12 18.63
C THR A 177 45.65 47.98 17.62
N LYS A 178 45.51 49.32 17.75
CA LYS A 178 45.98 50.37 16.83
C LYS A 178 47.41 50.23 16.32
#